data_AF-A0A0Q3TWU3-F1
#
_entry.id   AF-A0A0Q3TWU3-F1
#
_cell.length_a   1.000
_cell.length_b   1.000
_cell.length_c   1.000
_cell.angle_alpha   90.00
_cell.angle_beta   90.00
_cell.angle_gamma   90.00
#
_symmetry.space_group_name_H-M   'P 1'
#
loop_
_entity.id
_entity.type
_entity.pdbx_description
1 polymer ?
#
loop_
_entity_poly.entity_id
_entity_poly.type
_entity_poly.pdbx_seq_one_letter_code
_entity_poly.pdbx_strand_id
1 'polypeptide(L)'
;MTLTTQFITMLAMVGMGCVFGAALDTYNRFLKRTERNRLIVFINDILFWIVQGLAIFYILFLANKGELRGYIFLALLCGFAAYQSLFKGIYLRLLEILITMVINFYRFLLKLFHFVIYKPIRALIVAIISLFILLGKGLFSLLKAVLKLVLLILKLILLPVKWIFLLIWKLLPKHIKKTVDKIYNRMAGIIKQIKNYFLRWISRWNKNKK
;
A
#
# COMPACT_ATOMS: atom_id res chain seq x y z
N MET A 1 -45.00 -32.87 39.82
CA MET A 1 -44.65 -31.56 39.23
C MET A 1 -45.78 -30.58 39.48
N THR A 2 -45.47 -29.32 39.78
CA THR A 2 -46.47 -28.26 39.97
C THR A 2 -46.84 -27.64 38.62
N LEU A 3 -48.06 -27.10 38.47
CA LEU A 3 -48.49 -26.42 37.24
C LEU A 3 -47.52 -25.30 36.84
N THR A 4 -46.99 -24.59 37.83
CA THR A 4 -46.00 -23.51 37.66
C THR A 4 -44.72 -24.02 37.00
N THR A 5 -44.18 -25.17 37.41
CA THR A 5 -42.99 -25.76 36.76
C THR A 5 -43.26 -26.10 35.30
N GLN A 6 -44.47 -26.59 34.98
CA GLN A 6 -44.83 -26.89 33.59
C GLN A 6 -44.88 -25.63 32.73
N PHE A 7 -45.50 -24.54 33.20
CA PHE A 7 -45.50 -23.27 32.46
C PHE A 7 -44.10 -22.69 32.26
N ILE A 8 -43.26 -22.71 33.29
CA ILE A 8 -41.87 -22.25 33.19
C ILE A 8 -41.09 -23.08 32.17
N THR A 9 -41.27 -24.40 32.18
CA THR A 9 -40.62 -25.28 31.20
C THR A 9 -41.09 -24.99 29.78
N MET A 10 -42.39 -24.79 29.57
CA MET A 10 -42.92 -24.45 28.23
C MET A 10 -42.37 -23.12 27.73
N LEU A 11 -42.36 -22.08 28.57
CA LEU A 11 -41.81 -20.77 28.20
C LEU A 11 -40.31 -20.84 27.91
N ALA A 12 -39.55 -21.57 28.73
CA ALA A 12 -38.13 -21.82 28.48
C ALA A 12 -37.88 -22.54 27.15
N MET A 13 -38.73 -23.51 26.79
CA MET A 13 -38.63 -24.24 25.52
C MET A 13 -39.00 -23.38 24.31
N VAL A 14 -40.01 -22.51 24.43
CA VAL A 14 -40.32 -21.49 23.42
C VAL A 14 -39.12 -20.55 23.24
N GLY A 15 -38.56 -20.05 24.34
CA GLY A 15 -37.36 -19.19 24.30
C GLY A 15 -36.17 -19.90 23.62
N MET A 16 -35.97 -21.18 23.92
CA MET A 16 -34.94 -21.99 23.26
C MET A 16 -35.21 -22.23 21.77
N GLY A 17 -36.46 -22.39 21.37
CA GLY A 17 -36.86 -22.40 19.95
C GLY A 17 -36.47 -21.10 19.24
N CYS A 18 -36.65 -19.95 19.91
CA CYS A 18 -36.22 -18.67 19.36
C CYS A 18 -34.69 -18.55 19.25
N VAL A 19 -33.97 -18.92 20.30
CA VAL A 19 -32.49 -18.92 20.31
C VAL A 19 -31.94 -19.88 19.25
N PHE A 20 -32.57 -21.04 19.08
CA PHE A 20 -32.23 -22.00 18.04
C PHE A 20 -32.36 -21.38 16.64
N GLY A 21 -33.47 -20.68 16.37
CA GLY A 21 -33.66 -19.99 15.09
C GLY A 21 -32.60 -18.92 14.83
N ALA A 22 -32.28 -18.11 15.84
CA ALA A 22 -31.22 -17.10 15.76
C ALA A 22 -29.83 -17.71 15.53
N ALA A 23 -29.52 -18.79 16.24
CA ALA A 23 -28.26 -19.51 16.09
C ALA A 23 -28.13 -20.14 14.69
N LEU A 24 -29.21 -20.70 14.16
CA LEU A 24 -29.24 -21.31 12.82
C LEU A 24 -29.06 -20.26 11.72
N ASP A 25 -29.72 -19.11 11.80
CA ASP A 25 -29.53 -18.00 10.84
C ASP A 25 -28.10 -17.46 10.87
N THR A 26 -27.53 -17.29 12.06
CA THR A 26 -26.14 -16.87 12.25
C THR A 26 -25.16 -17.86 11.66
N TYR A 27 -25.35 -19.14 12.00
CA TYR A 27 -24.54 -20.24 11.51
C TYR A 27 -24.55 -20.29 9.97
N ASN A 28 -25.73 -20.18 9.34
CA ASN A 28 -25.85 -20.15 7.88
C ASN A 28 -25.12 -18.96 7.25
N ARG A 29 -25.17 -17.77 7.88
CA ARG A 29 -24.49 -16.57 7.37
C ARG A 29 -22.96 -16.67 7.44
N PHE A 30 -22.42 -17.29 8.49
CA PHE A 30 -20.96 -17.49 8.65
C PHE A 30 -20.40 -18.70 7.89
N LEU A 31 -21.21 -19.73 7.67
CA LEU A 31 -20.79 -20.96 7.02
C LEU A 31 -20.57 -20.78 5.50
N LYS A 32 -21.31 -19.86 4.86
CA LYS A 32 -21.28 -19.59 3.40
C LYS A 32 -21.10 -20.89 2.59
N ARG A 33 -22.11 -21.75 2.65
CA ARG A 33 -22.07 -23.16 2.16
C ARG A 33 -21.48 -23.35 0.76
N THR A 34 -21.67 -22.40 -0.15
CA THR A 34 -21.20 -22.49 -1.54
C THR A 34 -19.69 -22.37 -1.69
N GLU A 35 -19.01 -21.67 -0.78
CA GLU A 35 -17.57 -21.39 -0.91
C GLU A 35 -16.69 -22.34 -0.08
N ARG A 36 -17.28 -23.11 0.85
CA ARG A 36 -16.54 -23.91 1.82
C ARG A 36 -16.51 -25.40 1.44
N ASN A 37 -15.37 -26.05 1.70
CA ASN A 37 -15.21 -27.49 1.47
C ASN A 37 -16.31 -28.31 2.17
N ARG A 38 -16.89 -29.27 1.44
CA ARG A 38 -18.00 -30.13 1.89
C ARG A 38 -17.72 -30.84 3.22
N LEU A 39 -16.48 -31.28 3.45
CA LEU A 39 -16.09 -31.96 4.70
C LEU A 39 -16.10 -31.01 5.91
N ILE A 40 -15.68 -29.75 5.73
CA ILE A 40 -15.72 -28.73 6.78
C ILE A 40 -17.17 -28.37 7.11
N VAL A 41 -18.02 -28.25 6.09
CA VAL A 41 -19.46 -28.01 6.28
C VAL A 41 -20.08 -29.16 7.07
N PHE A 42 -19.78 -30.40 6.70
CA PHE A 42 -20.30 -31.59 7.38
C PHE A 42 -19.89 -31.66 8.87
N ILE A 43 -18.61 -31.45 9.19
CA ILE A 43 -18.14 -31.45 10.58
C ILE A 43 -18.81 -30.34 11.39
N ASN A 44 -18.92 -29.13 10.82
CA ASN A 44 -19.57 -28.03 11.51
C ASN A 44 -21.08 -28.26 11.69
N ASP A 45 -21.75 -28.89 10.72
CA ASP A 45 -23.17 -29.22 10.84
C ASP A 45 -23.38 -30.22 11.99
N ILE A 46 -22.56 -31.28 12.07
CA ILE A 46 -22.61 -32.22 13.20
C ILE A 46 -22.37 -31.51 14.53
N LEU A 47 -21.33 -30.67 14.60
CA LEU A 47 -20.99 -29.95 15.83
C LEU A 47 -22.13 -29.02 16.26
N PHE A 48 -22.73 -28.30 15.31
CA PHE A 48 -23.86 -27.41 15.55
C PHE A 48 -25.06 -28.18 16.14
N TRP A 49 -25.45 -29.30 15.52
CA TRP A 49 -26.56 -30.12 16.01
C TRP A 49 -26.30 -30.73 17.39
N ILE A 50 -25.07 -31.17 17.67
CA ILE A 50 -24.67 -31.67 18.99
C ILE A 50 -24.76 -30.56 20.04
N VAL A 51 -24.15 -29.40 19.78
CA VAL A 51 -24.17 -28.25 20.71
C VAL A 51 -25.60 -27.81 20.98
N GLN A 52 -26.43 -27.73 19.94
CA GLN A 52 -27.81 -27.31 20.09
C GLN A 52 -28.65 -28.33 20.86
N GLY A 53 -28.50 -29.63 20.54
CA GLY A 53 -29.18 -30.70 21.26
C GLY A 53 -28.81 -30.71 22.75
N LEU A 54 -27.52 -30.55 23.06
CA LEU A 54 -27.03 -30.42 24.43
C LEU A 54 -27.57 -29.16 25.12
N ALA A 55 -27.62 -28.02 24.43
CA ALA A 55 -28.14 -26.77 25.00
C ALA A 55 -29.64 -26.87 25.34
N ILE A 56 -30.44 -27.45 24.44
CA ILE A 56 -31.87 -27.70 24.67
C ILE A 56 -32.05 -28.68 25.83
N PHE A 57 -31.31 -29.78 25.84
CA PHE A 57 -31.38 -30.77 26.90
C PHE A 57 -30.94 -30.20 28.26
N TYR A 58 -29.90 -29.37 28.30
CA TYR A 58 -29.42 -28.73 29.51
C TYR A 58 -30.47 -27.80 30.12
N ILE A 59 -31.12 -26.98 29.30
CA ILE A 59 -32.20 -26.09 29.79
C ILE A 59 -33.43 -26.90 30.21
N LEU A 60 -33.72 -28.00 29.50
CA LEU A 60 -34.76 -28.92 29.92
C LEU A 60 -34.43 -29.61 31.25
N PHE A 61 -33.17 -29.95 31.46
CA PHE A 61 -32.68 -30.52 32.71
C PHE A 61 -32.86 -29.52 33.87
N LEU A 62 -32.50 -28.26 33.66
CA LEU A 62 -32.65 -27.22 34.67
C LEU A 62 -34.13 -26.94 35.02
N ALA A 63 -34.99 -26.90 34.01
CA ALA A 63 -36.39 -26.52 34.19
C ALA A 63 -37.29 -27.69 34.64
N ASN A 64 -37.03 -28.91 34.16
CA ASN A 64 -37.90 -30.08 34.34
C ASN A 64 -37.19 -31.34 34.84
N LYS A 65 -35.96 -31.23 35.35
CA LYS A 65 -35.08 -32.37 35.70
C LYS A 65 -34.87 -33.35 34.54
N GLY A 66 -35.07 -32.91 33.30
CA GLY A 66 -34.83 -33.73 32.11
C GLY A 66 -36.00 -34.63 31.69
N GLU A 67 -37.20 -34.45 32.29
CA GLU A 67 -38.39 -35.17 31.83
C GLU A 67 -38.80 -34.71 30.43
N LEU A 68 -38.57 -35.57 29.44
CA LEU A 68 -39.01 -35.40 28.06
C LEU A 68 -40.50 -35.74 27.93
N ARG A 69 -41.29 -34.77 27.49
CA ARG A 69 -42.74 -34.92 27.25
C ARG A 69 -43.10 -34.33 25.88
N GLY A 70 -44.11 -34.89 25.23
CA GLY A 70 -44.48 -34.51 23.85
C GLY A 70 -44.75 -33.00 23.66
N TYR A 71 -45.35 -32.33 24.64
CA TYR A 71 -45.66 -30.90 24.55
C TYR A 71 -44.41 -29.99 24.54
N ILE A 72 -43.25 -30.47 25.03
CA ILE A 72 -41.98 -29.72 24.98
C ILE A 72 -41.53 -29.52 23.54
N PHE A 73 -41.67 -30.55 22.70
CA PHE A 73 -41.35 -30.44 21.27
C PHE A 73 -42.27 -29.43 20.57
N LEU A 74 -43.56 -29.43 20.90
CA LEU A 74 -44.51 -28.44 20.38
C LEU A 74 -44.15 -27.01 20.82
N ALA A 75 -43.77 -26.82 22.09
CA ALA A 75 -43.32 -25.53 22.59
C ALA A 75 -42.06 -25.03 21.86
N LEU A 76 -41.10 -25.93 21.60
CA LEU A 76 -39.88 -25.61 20.88
C LEU A 76 -40.14 -25.25 19.40
N LEU A 77 -40.99 -26.02 18.71
CA LEU A 77 -41.42 -25.73 17.35
C LEU A 77 -42.20 -24.41 17.27
N CYS A 78 -43.06 -24.13 18.25
CA CYS A 78 -43.80 -22.87 18.34
C CYS A 78 -42.84 -21.69 18.54
N GLY A 79 -41.84 -21.81 19.41
CA GLY A 79 -40.80 -20.78 19.59
C GLY A 79 -39.98 -20.54 18.33
N PHE A 80 -39.58 -21.61 17.64
CA PHE A 80 -38.88 -21.49 16.36
C PHE A 80 -39.75 -20.80 15.29
N ALA A 81 -41.02 -21.15 15.18
CA ALA A 81 -41.95 -20.52 14.24
C ALA A 81 -42.18 -19.02 14.58
N ALA A 82 -42.31 -18.70 15.87
CA ALA A 82 -42.42 -17.33 16.35
C ALA A 82 -41.17 -16.52 15.99
N TYR A 83 -39.98 -17.09 16.14
CA TYR A 83 -38.73 -16.47 15.68
C TYR A 83 -38.75 -16.22 14.16
N GLN A 84 -39.08 -17.23 13.38
CA GLN A 84 -39.06 -17.14 11.91
C GLN A 84 -40.01 -16.06 11.39
N SER A 85 -41.20 -15.93 12.00
CA SER A 85 -42.23 -14.98 11.56
C SER A 85 -41.97 -13.54 12.06
N LEU A 86 -41.58 -13.39 13.33
CA LEU A 86 -41.57 -12.07 13.98
C LEU A 86 -40.16 -11.49 14.15
N PHE A 87 -39.19 -12.32 14.53
CA PHE A 87 -37.88 -11.86 14.99
C PHE A 87 -36.80 -11.93 13.91
N LYS A 88 -36.94 -12.80 12.91
CA LYS A 88 -35.94 -13.01 11.86
C LYS A 88 -35.48 -11.71 11.19
N GLY A 89 -36.43 -10.87 10.78
CA GLY A 89 -36.11 -9.60 10.09
C GLY A 89 -35.32 -8.63 10.96
N ILE A 90 -35.71 -8.51 12.23
CA ILE A 90 -35.04 -7.65 13.22
C ILE A 90 -33.64 -8.20 13.50
N TYR A 91 -33.53 -9.50 13.74
CA TYR A 91 -32.28 -10.18 14.05
C TYR A 91 -31.25 -10.04 12.92
N LEU A 92 -31.64 -10.31 11.68
CA LEU A 92 -30.75 -10.18 10.53
C LEU A 92 -30.27 -8.74 10.32
N ARG A 93 -31.14 -7.75 10.56
CA ARG A 93 -30.77 -6.32 10.50
C ARG A 93 -29.77 -5.97 11.60
N LEU A 94 -30.00 -6.40 12.84
CA LEU A 94 -29.06 -6.19 13.94
C LEU A 94 -27.71 -6.86 13.66
N LEU A 95 -27.73 -8.09 13.16
CA LEU A 95 -26.51 -8.82 12.80
C LEU A 95 -25.72 -8.07 11.71
N GLU A 96 -26.40 -7.54 10.70
CA GLU A 96 -25.76 -6.77 9.63
C GLU A 96 -25.19 -5.43 10.10
N ILE A 97 -25.91 -4.73 10.99
CA ILE A 97 -25.42 -3.52 11.64
C ILE A 97 -24.14 -3.85 12.41
N LEU A 98 -24.13 -4.94 13.19
CA LEU A 98 -22.97 -5.36 13.98
C LEU A 98 -21.77 -5.69 13.07
N ILE A 99 -21.99 -6.51 12.03
CA ILE A 99 -20.93 -6.85 11.06
C ILE A 99 -20.37 -5.58 10.40
N THR A 100 -21.26 -4.68 9.95
CA THR A 100 -20.85 -3.45 9.28
C THR A 100 -20.11 -2.51 10.23
N MET A 101 -20.55 -2.40 11.50
CA MET A 101 -19.84 -1.66 12.53
C MET A 101 -18.43 -2.19 12.74
N VAL A 102 -18.26 -3.51 12.87
CA VAL A 102 -16.94 -4.14 13.04
C VAL A 102 -16.04 -3.88 11.84
N ILE A 103 -16.57 -4.04 10.62
CA ILE A 103 -15.81 -3.77 9.38
C ILE A 103 -15.41 -2.29 9.31
N ASN A 104 -16.34 -1.38 9.61
CA ASN A 104 -16.08 0.05 9.60
C ASN A 104 -15.06 0.45 10.66
N PHE A 105 -15.13 -0.15 11.85
CA PHE A 105 -14.18 0.07 12.92
C PHE A 105 -12.77 -0.41 12.53
N TYR A 106 -12.66 -1.59 11.92
CA TYR A 106 -11.40 -2.09 11.40
C TYR A 106 -10.82 -1.19 10.30
N ARG A 107 -11.65 -0.76 9.34
CA ARG A 107 -11.23 0.19 8.29
C ARG A 107 -10.83 1.54 8.87
N PHE A 108 -11.54 2.02 9.89
CA PHE A 108 -11.18 3.23 10.61
C PHE A 108 -9.81 3.09 11.26
N LEU A 109 -9.54 1.96 11.92
CA LEU A 109 -8.25 1.69 12.55
C LEU A 109 -7.11 1.64 11.51
N LEU A 110 -7.32 1.01 10.36
CA LEU A 110 -6.34 1.02 9.27
C LEU A 110 -6.08 2.43 8.71
N LYS A 111 -7.14 3.22 8.52
CA LYS A 111 -7.00 4.62 8.09
C LYS A 111 -6.24 5.45 9.12
N LEU A 112 -6.52 5.23 10.41
CA LEU A 112 -5.82 5.88 11.51
C LEU A 112 -4.33 5.53 11.46
N PHE A 113 -3.99 4.25 11.34
CA PHE A 113 -2.61 3.77 11.21
C PHE A 113 -1.91 4.39 10.01
N HIS A 114 -2.56 4.42 8.85
CA HIS A 114 -2.02 5.04 7.65
C HIS A 114 -1.80 6.54 7.82
N PHE A 115 -2.75 7.26 8.42
CA PHE A 115 -2.60 8.69 8.65
C PHE A 115 -1.52 9.02 9.69
N VAL A 116 -1.45 8.23 10.76
CA VAL A 116 -0.52 8.45 11.89
C VAL A 116 0.90 7.97 11.58
N ILE A 117 1.09 6.98 10.71
CA ILE A 117 2.42 6.42 10.44
C ILE A 117 2.91 6.79 9.04
N TYR A 118 2.12 6.51 7.99
CA TYR A 118 2.60 6.68 6.62
C TYR A 118 2.79 8.15 6.25
N LYS A 119 1.85 9.04 6.60
CA LYS A 119 1.98 10.47 6.30
C LYS A 119 3.19 11.14 6.97
N PRO A 120 3.44 11.00 8.29
CA PRO A 120 4.59 11.66 8.91
C PRO A 120 5.92 11.08 8.45
N ILE A 121 6.02 9.76 8.20
CA ILE A 121 7.24 9.17 7.65
C ILE A 121 7.54 9.74 6.26
N ARG A 122 6.52 9.85 5.39
CA ARG A 122 6.69 10.46 4.07
C ARG A 122 7.11 11.94 4.17
N ALA A 123 6.51 12.68 5.11
CA ALA A 123 6.88 14.08 5.35
C ALA A 123 8.34 14.19 5.81
N LEU A 124 8.80 13.31 6.71
CA LEU A 124 10.19 13.23 7.15
C LEU A 124 11.15 12.95 5.98
N ILE A 125 10.85 11.97 5.14
CA ILE A 125 11.68 11.64 3.98
C ILE A 125 11.77 12.82 3.01
N VAL A 126 10.64 13.46 2.70
CA VAL A 126 10.61 14.64 1.83
C VAL A 126 11.38 15.80 2.44
N ALA A 127 11.29 16.01 3.76
CA ALA A 127 12.05 17.03 4.47
C ALA A 127 13.57 16.78 4.41
N ILE A 128 14.01 15.52 4.56
CA ILE A 128 15.43 15.17 4.44
C ILE A 128 15.92 15.42 3.01
N ILE A 129 15.17 14.98 2.01
CA ILE A 129 15.52 15.18 0.59
C ILE A 129 15.57 16.66 0.24
N SER A 130 14.60 17.46 0.71
CA SER A 130 14.58 18.90 0.44
C SER A 130 15.79 19.62 1.06
N LEU A 131 16.22 19.18 2.24
CA LEU A 131 17.41 19.70 2.93
C LEU A 131 18.69 19.38 2.14
N PHE A 132 18.84 18.16 1.64
CA PHE A 132 19.95 17.78 0.74
C PHE A 132 19.96 18.58 -0.56
N ILE A 133 18.81 18.78 -1.20
CA ILE A 133 18.70 19.57 -2.43
C ILE A 133 19.08 21.04 -2.18
N LEU A 134 18.65 21.60 -1.05
CA LEU A 134 18.96 22.98 -0.68
C LEU A 134 20.47 23.17 -0.47
N LEU A 135 21.10 22.24 0.28
CA LEU A 135 22.54 22.23 0.48
C LEU A 135 23.31 22.10 -0.83
N GLY A 136 22.91 21.16 -1.70
CA GLY A 136 23.52 20.96 -3.01
C GLY A 136 23.42 22.19 -3.91
N LYS A 137 22.24 22.84 -3.95
CA LYS A 137 22.05 24.10 -4.68
C LYS A 137 22.91 25.23 -4.13
N GLY A 138 23.02 25.35 -2.81
CA GLY A 138 23.89 26.32 -2.15
C GLY A 138 25.35 26.14 -2.56
N LEU A 139 25.85 24.91 -2.45
CA LEU A 139 27.23 24.57 -2.80
C LEU A 139 27.52 24.84 -4.28
N PHE A 140 26.61 24.44 -5.18
CA PHE A 140 26.75 24.68 -6.62
C PHE A 140 26.74 26.18 -6.96
N SER A 141 25.93 26.98 -6.26
CA SER A 141 25.91 28.44 -6.41
C SER A 141 27.27 29.06 -6.05
N LEU A 142 27.86 28.63 -4.93
CA LEU A 142 29.20 29.07 -4.51
C LEU A 142 30.28 28.66 -5.52
N LEU A 143 30.28 27.40 -5.96
CA LEU A 143 31.21 26.90 -6.97
C LEU A 143 31.11 27.70 -8.28
N LYS A 144 29.89 28.01 -8.73
CA LYS A 144 29.65 28.82 -9.92
C LYS A 144 30.12 30.26 -9.73
N ALA A 145 29.94 30.84 -8.55
CA ALA A 145 30.45 32.17 -8.22
C ALA A 145 31.99 32.21 -8.26
N VAL A 146 32.64 31.22 -7.63
CA VAL A 146 34.12 31.08 -7.64
C VAL A 146 34.64 30.91 -9.07
N LEU A 147 34.04 30.00 -9.86
CA LEU A 147 34.43 29.81 -11.26
C LEU A 147 34.28 31.09 -12.08
N LYS A 148 33.19 31.85 -11.87
CA LYS A 148 32.98 33.13 -12.53
C LYS A 148 34.07 34.14 -12.18
N LEU A 149 34.49 34.20 -10.91
CA LEU A 149 35.60 35.04 -10.46
C LEU A 149 36.93 34.63 -11.11
N VAL A 150 37.25 33.33 -11.08
CA VAL A 150 38.48 32.80 -11.70
C VAL A 150 38.52 33.10 -13.20
N LEU A 151 37.41 32.90 -13.91
CA LEU A 151 37.32 33.22 -15.34
C LEU A 151 37.48 34.72 -15.61
N LEU A 152 36.99 35.59 -14.72
CA LEU A 152 37.14 37.04 -14.86
C LEU A 152 38.61 37.45 -14.69
N ILE A 153 39.29 36.92 -13.67
CA ILE A 153 40.73 37.13 -13.44
C ILE A 153 41.55 36.61 -14.63
N LEU A 154 41.26 35.40 -15.09
CA LEU A 154 41.94 34.81 -16.25
C LEU A 154 41.74 35.65 -17.51
N LYS A 155 40.50 36.11 -17.76
CA LYS A 155 40.20 36.98 -18.91
C LYS A 155 40.92 38.33 -18.80
N LEU A 156 40.98 38.90 -17.60
CA LEU A 156 41.68 40.16 -17.32
C LEU A 156 43.18 40.06 -17.62
N ILE A 157 43.81 38.92 -17.34
CA ILE A 157 45.23 38.67 -17.65
C ILE A 157 45.44 38.33 -19.13
N LEU A 158 44.54 37.56 -19.75
CA LEU A 158 44.66 37.18 -21.16
C LEU A 158 44.44 38.36 -22.12
N LEU A 159 43.70 39.39 -21.72
CA LEU A 159 43.47 40.62 -22.49
C LEU A 159 44.77 41.36 -22.84
N PRO A 160 45.61 41.78 -21.88
CA PRO A 160 46.89 42.45 -22.17
C PRO A 160 47.87 41.51 -22.86
N VAL A 161 47.87 40.21 -22.53
CA VAL A 161 48.73 39.22 -23.22
C VAL A 161 48.40 39.13 -24.71
N LYS A 162 47.12 39.15 -25.09
CA LYS A 162 46.71 39.20 -26.51
C LYS A 162 47.19 40.48 -27.21
N TRP A 163 47.12 41.62 -26.52
CA TRP A 163 47.59 42.90 -27.07
C TRP A 163 49.10 42.90 -27.29
N ILE A 164 49.87 42.39 -26.32
CA ILE A 164 51.32 42.24 -26.42
C ILE A 164 51.67 41.28 -27.57
N PHE A 165 50.97 40.15 -27.69
CA PHE A 165 51.19 39.20 -28.80
C PHE A 165 50.90 39.84 -30.16
N LEU A 166 49.83 40.63 -30.28
CA LEU A 166 49.51 41.39 -31.50
C LEU A 166 50.58 42.44 -31.83
N LEU A 167 51.09 43.14 -30.82
CA LEU A 167 52.16 44.11 -30.97
C LEU A 167 53.43 43.44 -31.52
N ILE A 168 53.81 42.30 -30.93
CA ILE A 168 54.94 41.48 -31.36
C ILE A 168 54.71 40.97 -32.80
N TRP A 169 53.50 40.52 -33.13
CA TRP A 169 53.15 40.08 -34.50
C TRP A 169 53.27 41.20 -35.54
N LYS A 170 53.00 42.44 -35.16
CA LYS A 170 53.13 43.61 -36.04
C LYS A 170 54.59 44.00 -36.28
N LEU A 171 55.45 43.82 -35.27
CA LEU A 171 56.88 44.15 -35.32
C LEU A 171 57.77 43.05 -35.94
N LEU A 172 57.23 41.84 -36.17
CA LEU A 172 57.99 40.71 -36.71
C LEU A 172 58.32 40.85 -38.21
N PRO A 173 59.60 40.71 -38.62
CA PRO A 173 60.03 40.77 -40.02
C PRO A 173 59.46 39.62 -40.88
N LYS A 174 59.26 39.89 -42.18
CA LYS A 174 58.56 39.00 -43.14
C LYS A 174 59.11 37.56 -43.19
N HIS A 175 60.39 37.36 -42.90
CA HIS A 175 61.01 36.04 -42.88
C HIS A 175 60.48 35.14 -41.75
N ILE A 176 60.26 35.71 -40.56
CA ILE A 176 59.82 34.93 -39.40
C ILE A 176 58.33 34.56 -39.53
N LYS A 177 57.50 35.46 -40.08
CA LYS A 177 56.09 35.14 -40.40
C LYS A 177 55.97 33.92 -41.32
N LYS A 178 56.84 33.83 -42.33
CA LYS A 178 56.86 32.71 -43.28
C LYS A 178 57.24 31.38 -42.63
N THR A 179 58.15 31.39 -41.65
CA THR A 179 58.51 30.19 -40.88
C THR A 179 57.38 29.76 -39.96
N VAL A 180 56.73 30.71 -39.27
CA VAL A 180 55.59 30.44 -38.40
C VAL A 180 54.39 29.92 -39.19
N ASP A 181 54.09 30.49 -40.36
CA ASP A 181 53.03 30.00 -41.25
C ASP A 181 53.31 28.58 -41.74
N LYS A 182 54.58 28.24 -41.99
CA LYS A 182 54.99 26.88 -42.37
C LYS A 182 54.79 25.88 -41.24
N ILE A 183 55.11 26.27 -40.00
CA ILE A 183 54.89 25.44 -38.80
C ILE A 183 53.39 25.29 -38.52
N TYR A 184 52.64 26.40 -38.61
CA TYR A 184 51.19 26.41 -38.43
C TYR A 184 50.49 25.51 -39.45
N ASN A 185 50.84 25.60 -40.74
CA ASN A 185 50.28 24.76 -41.79
C ASN A 185 50.63 23.27 -41.58
N ARG A 186 51.83 22.97 -41.05
CA ARG A 186 52.22 21.60 -40.72
C ARG A 186 51.43 21.04 -39.53
N MET A 187 51.26 21.84 -38.48
CA MET A 187 50.42 21.48 -37.32
C MET A 187 48.94 21.36 -37.70
N ALA A 188 48.42 22.25 -38.56
CA ALA A 188 47.05 22.18 -39.07
C ALA A 188 46.81 20.89 -39.87
N GLY A 189 47.80 20.43 -40.64
CA GLY A 189 47.78 19.13 -41.31
C GLY A 189 47.67 17.96 -40.33
N ILE A 190 48.47 17.98 -39.25
CA ILE A 190 48.44 16.95 -38.19
C ILE A 190 47.09 16.95 -37.47
N ILE A 191 46.56 18.13 -37.11
CA ILE A 191 45.24 18.28 -36.47
C ILE A 191 44.13 17.77 -37.38
N LYS A 192 44.20 18.04 -38.69
CA LYS A 192 43.23 17.54 -39.67
C LYS A 192 43.28 16.02 -39.80
N GLN A 193 44.47 15.42 -39.75
CA GLN A 193 44.63 13.96 -39.74
C GLN A 193 44.04 13.33 -38.48
N ILE A 194 44.35 13.88 -37.30
CA ILE A 194 43.79 13.41 -36.02
C ILE A 194 42.26 13.52 -36.01
N LYS A 195 41.71 14.64 -36.48
CA LYS A 195 40.25 14.84 -36.62
C LYS A 195 39.63 13.81 -37.56
N ASN A 196 40.24 13.54 -38.71
CA ASN A 196 39.76 12.53 -39.65
C ASN A 196 39.84 11.11 -39.08
N TYR A 197 40.86 10.82 -38.26
CA TYR A 197 40.96 9.54 -37.57
C TYR A 197 39.84 9.37 -36.54
N PHE A 198 39.59 10.39 -35.71
CA PHE A 198 38.48 10.40 -34.75
C PHE A 198 37.11 10.27 -35.42
N LEU A 199 36.88 10.99 -36.52
CA LEU A 199 35.63 10.89 -37.29
C LEU A 199 35.43 9.48 -37.88
N ARG A 200 36.49 8.87 -38.43
CA ARG A 200 36.45 7.50 -38.93
C ARG A 200 36.17 6.50 -37.81
N TRP A 201 36.81 6.66 -36.66
CA TRP A 201 36.59 5.81 -35.49
C TRP A 201 35.14 5.90 -34.98
N ILE A 202 34.60 7.11 -34.83
CA ILE A 202 33.18 7.36 -34.47
C ILE A 202 32.23 6.72 -35.49
N SER A 203 32.51 6.87 -36.79
CA SER A 203 31.65 6.31 -37.85
C SER A 203 31.63 4.77 -37.86
N ARG A 204 32.75 4.11 -37.52
CA ARG A 204 32.81 2.65 -37.37
C ARG A 204 32.02 2.18 -36.14
N TRP A 205 32.09 2.95 -35.06
CA TRP A 205 31.35 2.65 -33.83
C TRP A 205 29.83 2.77 -34.01
N ASN A 206 29.36 3.76 -34.78
CA ASN A 206 27.94 3.90 -35.14
C ASN A 206 27.44 2.85 -36.14
N LYS A 207 28.33 2.20 -36.92
CA LYS A 207 27.97 1.12 -37.86
C LYS A 207 27.76 -0.23 -37.17
N ASN A 208 28.42 -0.47 -36.03
CA ASN A 208 28.28 -1.70 -35.24
C ASN A 208 27.12 -1.66 -34.24
N LYS A 209 26.32 -0.58 -34.21
CA LYS A 209 25.12 -0.41 -33.38
C LYS A 209 23.79 -0.55 -34.16
N LYS A 210 23.83 -0.92 -35.44
CA LYS A 210 22.68 -1.38 -36.24
C LYS A 210 22.80 -2.87 -36.44
#